data_AF-K2EAG4-F1
#
_entry.id   AF-K2EAG4-F1
#
_cell.length_a   1.000
_cell.length_b   1.000
_cell.length_c   1.000
_cell.angle_alpha   90.00
_cell.angle_beta   90.00
_cell.angle_gamma   90.00
#
_symmetry.space_group_name_H-M   'P 1'
#
loop_
_entity.id
_entity.type
_entity.pdbx_description
1 polymer ?
#
loop_
_entity_poly.entity_id
_entity_poly.type
_entity_poly.pdbx_seq_one_letter_code
_entity_poly.pdbx_strand_id
1 'polypeptide(L)'
;MQEPSAEPLGPKIINKDVQVLYPYQEQKEQHIGKKFEKLIVFGQGPVKPVLIENELTENQKNEWQDFKNDPLHNKEPSFRVIEGSTSTYLSQLKDIDEMRNISDDEKKQLKEFKRQEWQQLGRFALNRWGRQNALAAGLSLYLGITDKVILSGGQTIQDWVKSTLPPERLEHWPSEAKLMKDIIVRRFGKMYLEKYGKPIESVLDIEDGSTNTLLNFANSIVKEPSLISPKSSIGLLATDFHMNRCQILAELFTVSNEPNFNIKAQNMLEQRVVIRNKLNYQEMQKWLTDIEDNPDLKLDRIPGEKRWTKGLVDPEFTSYFMNYFSQFNTPETIPILQNAINLFKDPKRIEFVRQNFKSVGLNFDEFGEEDLLKLSTENPAKFSQLIEGLKKIPRTMPPEEK
;
A
#
# COMPACT_ATOMS: atom_id res chain seq x y z
N MET A 1 34.46 24.42 11.90
CA MET A 1 34.87 23.04 11.58
C MET A 1 34.25 22.70 10.24
N GLN A 2 35.05 22.45 9.20
CA GLN A 2 34.55 21.93 7.93
C GLN A 2 34.17 20.46 8.15
N GLU A 3 32.93 20.09 7.87
CA GLU A 3 32.55 18.67 7.82
C GLU A 3 33.43 17.96 6.79
N PRO A 4 34.01 16.78 7.12
CA PRO A 4 34.77 16.01 6.14
C PRO A 4 33.86 15.72 4.95
N SER A 5 34.39 15.85 3.71
CA SER A 5 33.61 15.60 2.50
C SER A 5 33.02 14.20 2.57
N ALA A 6 31.73 14.10 2.86
CA ALA A 6 31.05 12.82 3.02
C ALA A 6 31.20 12.03 1.72
N GLU A 7 31.56 10.74 1.82
CA GLU A 7 31.58 9.87 0.64
C GLU A 7 30.21 9.94 -0.07
N PRO A 8 30.20 10.03 -1.41
CA PRO A 8 28.95 10.11 -2.16
C PRO A 8 28.04 8.94 -1.85
N LEU A 9 26.73 9.21 -1.78
CA LEU A 9 25.75 8.19 -1.46
C LEU A 9 25.66 7.09 -2.53
N GLY A 10 25.91 5.84 -2.11
CA GLY A 10 25.64 4.64 -2.88
C GLY A 10 26.65 4.34 -4.00
N PRO A 11 26.43 3.28 -4.79
CA PRO A 11 27.36 2.85 -5.83
C PRO A 11 27.50 3.88 -6.94
N LYS A 12 28.75 4.13 -7.35
CA LYS A 12 29.08 4.91 -8.55
C LYS A 12 28.70 4.15 -9.82
N ILE A 13 28.30 4.89 -10.85
CA ILE A 13 28.09 4.39 -12.21
C ILE A 13 29.05 5.13 -13.14
N ILE A 14 29.65 4.40 -14.08
CA ILE A 14 30.44 5.01 -15.16
C ILE A 14 29.55 4.95 -16.41
N ASN A 15 29.18 6.10 -16.96
CA ASN A 15 28.37 6.15 -18.18
C ASN A 15 29.24 5.90 -19.43
N LYS A 16 28.61 5.83 -20.60
CA LYS A 16 29.30 5.58 -21.88
C LYS A 16 30.33 6.67 -22.23
N ASP A 17 30.16 7.87 -21.68
CA ASP A 17 31.04 9.03 -21.87
C ASP A 17 32.13 9.14 -20.78
N VAL A 18 32.34 8.07 -20.00
CA VAL A 18 33.35 7.97 -18.91
C VAL A 18 33.07 8.94 -17.74
N GLN A 19 31.91 9.57 -17.70
CA GLN A 19 31.48 10.38 -16.56
C GLN A 19 31.12 9.47 -15.39
N VAL A 20 31.69 9.76 -14.23
CA VAL A 20 31.33 9.12 -12.97
C VAL A 20 30.07 9.81 -12.44
N LEU A 21 29.01 9.03 -12.27
CA LEU A 21 27.74 9.46 -11.71
C LEU A 21 27.53 8.81 -10.35
N TYR A 22 26.85 9.51 -9.45
CA TYR A 22 26.45 9.01 -8.13
C TYR A 22 24.94 9.15 -7.99
N PRO A 23 24.15 8.22 -8.58
CA PRO A 23 22.73 8.46 -8.80
C PRO A 23 21.92 8.72 -7.53
N TYR A 24 22.28 8.09 -6.42
CA TYR A 24 21.59 8.31 -5.16
C TYR A 24 21.99 9.63 -4.52
N GLN A 25 23.25 10.06 -4.67
CA GLN A 25 23.70 11.36 -4.20
C GLN A 25 23.01 12.47 -4.97
N GLU A 26 23.01 12.38 -6.30
CA GLU A 26 22.33 13.34 -7.19
C GLU A 26 20.83 13.42 -6.88
N GLN A 27 20.18 12.28 -6.66
CA GLN A 27 18.76 12.28 -6.28
C GLN A 27 18.54 12.85 -4.87
N LYS A 28 19.41 12.57 -3.89
CA LYS A 28 19.32 13.17 -2.56
C LYS A 28 19.38 14.70 -2.63
N GLU A 29 20.25 15.24 -3.48
CA GLU A 29 20.41 16.69 -3.67
C GLU A 29 19.15 17.35 -4.25
N GLN A 30 18.37 16.64 -5.07
CA GLN A 30 17.07 17.11 -5.58
C GLN A 30 15.97 17.16 -4.50
N HIS A 31 16.18 16.52 -3.35
CA HIS A 31 15.22 16.45 -2.24
C HIS A 31 15.69 17.20 -0.99
N ILE A 32 16.72 18.05 -1.09
CA ILE A 32 17.17 18.89 0.03
C ILE A 32 15.99 19.73 0.56
N GLY A 33 15.79 19.71 1.87
CA GLY A 33 14.69 20.41 2.55
C GLY A 33 13.36 19.64 2.60
N LYS A 34 13.24 18.48 1.95
CA LYS A 34 12.05 17.60 2.02
C LYS A 34 12.34 16.40 2.92
N LYS A 35 12.18 16.58 4.23
CA LYS A 35 12.34 15.51 5.23
C LYS A 35 11.04 15.28 6.00
N PHE A 36 10.67 14.01 6.15
CA PHE A 36 9.57 13.53 6.97
C PHE A 36 10.11 12.79 8.19
N GLU A 37 9.39 12.83 9.30
CA GLU A 37 9.65 11.92 10.42
C GLU A 37 9.15 10.52 10.05
N LYS A 38 7.95 10.45 9.45
CA LYS A 38 7.26 9.21 9.11
C LYS A 38 6.66 9.30 7.72
N LEU A 39 6.67 8.18 7.00
CA LEU A 39 6.08 8.04 5.69
C LEU A 39 5.10 6.88 5.69
N ILE A 40 3.82 7.16 5.41
CA ILE A 40 2.81 6.11 5.23
C ILE A 40 2.82 5.68 3.77
N VAL A 41 3.00 4.39 3.54
CA VAL A 41 3.06 3.80 2.20
C VAL A 41 1.86 2.89 2.00
N PHE A 42 1.06 3.20 1.00
CA PHE A 42 -0.14 2.45 0.70
C PHE A 42 0.16 1.28 -0.24
N GLY A 43 -0.30 0.11 0.15
CA GLY A 43 -0.36 -1.07 -0.70
C GLY A 43 -1.21 -0.81 -1.93
N GLN A 44 -0.97 -1.63 -2.96
CA GLN A 44 -1.79 -1.71 -4.13
C GLN A 44 -2.09 -3.17 -4.37
N GLY A 45 -3.32 -3.57 -4.04
CA GLY A 45 -3.81 -4.93 -4.22
C GLY A 45 -4.41 -5.18 -5.59
N PRO A 46 -4.83 -6.43 -5.85
CA PRO A 46 -4.69 -7.58 -4.95
C PRO A 46 -3.28 -8.20 -4.98
N VAL A 47 -2.97 -9.03 -3.99
CA VAL A 47 -1.80 -9.92 -4.03
C VAL A 47 -2.02 -10.97 -5.13
N LYS A 48 -1.02 -11.13 -5.98
CA LYS A 48 -1.03 -12.04 -7.13
C LYS A 48 -0.71 -13.47 -6.69
N PRO A 49 -1.48 -14.49 -7.10
CA PRO A 49 -1.07 -15.87 -6.93
C PRO A 49 0.19 -16.18 -7.74
N VAL A 50 1.10 -16.95 -7.14
CA VAL A 50 2.27 -17.51 -7.80
C VAL A 50 1.92 -18.91 -8.29
N LEU A 51 1.90 -19.07 -9.60
CA LEU A 51 1.51 -20.28 -10.32
C LEU A 51 2.71 -20.86 -11.06
N ILE A 52 2.61 -22.13 -11.45
CA ILE A 52 3.47 -22.74 -12.47
C ILE A 52 2.64 -23.01 -13.73
N GLU A 53 3.33 -23.29 -14.84
CA GLU A 53 2.71 -23.38 -16.17
C GLU A 53 1.54 -24.38 -16.27
N ASN A 54 1.61 -25.51 -15.55
CA ASN A 54 0.55 -26.53 -15.58
C ASN A 54 -0.68 -26.18 -14.71
N GLU A 55 -0.66 -25.08 -13.96
CA GLU A 55 -1.80 -24.57 -13.20
C GLU A 55 -2.60 -23.51 -13.96
N LEU A 56 -2.13 -23.11 -15.15
CA LEU A 56 -2.78 -22.08 -15.95
C LEU A 56 -3.92 -22.66 -16.78
N THR A 57 -5.06 -21.98 -16.76
CA THR A 57 -6.11 -22.15 -17.77
C THR A 57 -5.63 -21.65 -19.14
N GLU A 58 -6.29 -22.07 -20.23
CA GLU A 58 -5.93 -21.60 -21.59
C GLU A 58 -5.99 -20.07 -21.71
N ASN A 59 -6.99 -19.42 -21.10
CA ASN A 59 -7.09 -17.96 -21.09
C ASN A 59 -5.91 -17.31 -20.36
N GLN A 60 -5.50 -17.87 -19.21
CA GLN A 60 -4.34 -17.38 -18.46
C GLN A 60 -3.03 -17.61 -19.21
N LYS A 61 -2.90 -18.71 -19.98
CA LYS A 61 -1.74 -18.92 -20.85
C LYS A 61 -1.66 -17.82 -21.90
N ASN A 62 -2.76 -17.50 -22.58
CA ASN A 62 -2.81 -16.43 -23.58
C ASN A 62 -2.47 -15.07 -22.95
N GLU A 63 -3.12 -14.71 -21.83
CA GLU A 63 -2.85 -13.47 -21.09
C GLU A 63 -1.36 -13.36 -20.67
N TRP A 64 -0.77 -14.46 -20.21
CA TRP A 64 0.65 -14.51 -19.85
C TRP A 64 1.58 -14.37 -21.06
N GLN A 65 1.26 -15.00 -22.19
CA GLN A 65 2.06 -14.88 -23.41
C GLN A 65 1.99 -13.47 -24.00
N ASP A 66 0.80 -12.86 -24.02
CA ASP A 66 0.63 -11.47 -24.45
C ASP A 66 1.47 -10.52 -23.59
N PHE A 67 1.42 -10.69 -22.26
CA PHE A 67 2.27 -9.90 -21.37
C PHE A 67 3.77 -10.14 -21.58
N LYS A 68 4.21 -11.36 -21.90
CA LYS A 68 5.63 -11.64 -22.19
C LYS A 68 6.10 -11.02 -23.50
N ASN A 69 5.23 -10.95 -24.50
CA ASN A 69 5.54 -10.37 -25.80
C ASN A 69 5.78 -8.85 -25.69
N ASP A 70 5.00 -8.17 -24.84
CA ASP A 70 5.22 -6.76 -24.51
C ASP A 70 4.97 -6.46 -23.02
N PRO A 71 5.96 -6.72 -22.14
CA PRO A 71 5.80 -6.50 -20.70
C PRO A 71 5.80 -5.02 -20.32
N LEU A 72 6.12 -4.12 -21.26
CA LEU A 72 6.18 -2.69 -21.01
C LEU A 72 4.80 -2.06 -21.22
N HIS A 73 4.09 -2.45 -22.28
CA HIS A 73 2.83 -1.81 -22.67
C HIS A 73 1.57 -2.66 -22.44
N ASN A 74 1.71 -3.92 -22.00
CA ASN A 74 0.57 -4.75 -21.64
C ASN A 74 0.24 -4.69 -20.14
N LYS A 75 -1.06 -4.84 -19.85
CA LYS A 75 -1.57 -5.01 -18.49
C LYS A 75 -0.86 -6.19 -17.83
N GLU A 76 -0.30 -5.95 -16.65
CA GLU A 76 0.29 -7.04 -15.89
C GLU A 76 -0.83 -8.01 -15.47
N PRO A 77 -0.69 -9.33 -15.74
CA PRO A 77 -1.71 -10.29 -15.37
C PRO A 77 -1.97 -10.30 -13.88
N SER A 78 -3.16 -10.72 -13.49
CA SER A 78 -3.54 -10.78 -12.08
C SER A 78 -2.80 -11.88 -11.28
N PHE A 79 -2.02 -12.71 -11.96
CA PHE A 79 -1.19 -13.80 -11.43
C PHE A 79 0.26 -13.70 -11.90
N ARG A 80 1.16 -14.48 -11.31
CA ARG A 80 2.56 -14.60 -11.72
C ARG A 80 2.89 -16.04 -12.03
N VAL A 81 3.61 -16.27 -13.12
CA VAL A 81 4.09 -17.61 -13.49
C VAL A 81 5.56 -17.76 -13.15
N ILE A 82 5.91 -18.86 -12.49
CA ILE A 82 7.28 -19.35 -12.38
C ILE A 82 7.54 -20.28 -13.57
N GLU A 83 8.40 -19.86 -14.48
CA GLU A 83 8.71 -20.55 -15.73
C GLU A 83 10.22 -20.68 -15.94
N GLY A 84 10.61 -21.53 -16.90
CA GLY A 84 12.00 -21.79 -17.28
C GLY A 84 12.57 -23.01 -16.58
N SER A 85 12.95 -24.02 -17.37
CA SER A 85 13.52 -25.31 -16.92
C SER A 85 14.82 -25.16 -16.14
N THR A 86 15.51 -24.02 -16.27
CA THR A 86 16.73 -23.66 -15.54
C THR A 86 16.48 -22.74 -14.34
N SER A 87 15.22 -22.40 -14.04
CA SER A 87 14.93 -21.61 -12.85
C SER A 87 15.20 -22.46 -11.60
N THR A 88 15.95 -21.88 -10.66
CA THR A 88 16.23 -22.50 -9.34
C THR A 88 14.95 -22.91 -8.59
N TYR A 89 13.81 -22.33 -8.96
CA TYR A 89 12.50 -22.63 -8.39
C TYR A 89 11.91 -23.92 -8.94
N LEU A 90 11.85 -24.08 -10.26
CA LEU A 90 11.32 -25.32 -10.84
C LEU A 90 12.25 -26.51 -10.60
N SER A 91 13.56 -26.29 -10.50
CA SER A 91 14.49 -27.35 -10.10
C SER A 91 14.18 -27.89 -8.70
N GLN A 92 13.82 -27.03 -7.73
CA GLN A 92 13.42 -27.48 -6.39
C GLN A 92 12.20 -28.41 -6.40
N LEU A 93 11.21 -28.15 -7.27
CA LEU A 93 10.05 -29.02 -7.38
C LEU A 93 10.39 -30.36 -8.03
N LYS A 94 11.31 -30.34 -9.01
CA LYS A 94 11.82 -31.55 -9.66
C LYS A 94 12.64 -32.39 -8.68
N ASP A 95 13.50 -31.77 -7.88
CA ASP A 95 14.28 -32.45 -6.85
C ASP A 95 13.35 -33.18 -5.87
N ILE A 96 12.20 -32.59 -5.50
CA ILE A 96 11.17 -33.22 -4.67
C ILE A 96 10.53 -34.42 -5.38
N ASP A 97 10.25 -34.33 -6.69
CA ASP A 97 9.71 -35.45 -7.47
C ASP A 97 10.66 -36.65 -7.49
N GLU A 98 11.96 -36.38 -7.58
CA GLU A 98 13.02 -37.39 -7.66
C GLU A 98 13.33 -38.06 -6.30
N MET A 99 12.82 -37.52 -5.18
CA MET A 99 12.99 -38.13 -3.85
C MET A 99 12.30 -39.51 -3.78
N ARG A 100 13.07 -40.55 -3.47
CA ARG A 100 12.56 -41.94 -3.40
C ARG A 100 12.16 -42.38 -1.99
N ASN A 101 12.49 -41.58 -0.98
CA ASN A 101 12.37 -41.90 0.44
C ASN A 101 11.10 -41.33 1.10
N ILE A 102 10.21 -40.69 0.32
CA ILE A 102 8.98 -40.08 0.80
C ILE A 102 7.81 -40.48 -0.11
N SER A 103 6.62 -40.52 0.46
CA SER A 103 5.36 -40.81 -0.23
C SER A 103 4.95 -39.68 -1.18
N ASP A 104 4.04 -39.98 -2.12
CA ASP A 104 3.52 -38.98 -3.05
C ASP A 104 2.74 -37.85 -2.35
N ASP A 105 2.07 -38.16 -1.23
CA ASP A 105 1.39 -37.16 -0.41
C ASP A 105 2.38 -36.20 0.27
N GLU A 106 3.49 -36.72 0.81
CA GLU A 106 4.56 -35.90 1.36
C GLU A 106 5.21 -35.02 0.28
N LYS A 107 5.43 -35.56 -0.92
CA LYS A 107 5.91 -34.76 -2.07
C LYS A 107 4.95 -33.62 -2.39
N LYS A 108 3.65 -33.92 -2.45
CA LYS A 108 2.61 -32.91 -2.72
C LYS A 108 2.63 -31.80 -1.67
N GLN A 109 2.72 -32.14 -0.39
CA GLN A 109 2.82 -31.17 0.71
C GLN A 109 4.11 -30.33 0.63
N LEU A 110 5.26 -30.94 0.38
CA LEU A 110 6.53 -30.23 0.24
C LEU A 110 6.53 -29.26 -0.95
N LYS A 111 5.95 -29.67 -2.08
CA LYS A 111 5.76 -28.77 -3.23
C LYS A 111 4.86 -27.60 -2.89
N GLU A 112 3.77 -27.84 -2.17
CA GLU A 112 2.87 -26.77 -1.73
C GLU A 112 3.59 -25.79 -0.80
N PHE A 113 4.37 -26.29 0.14
CA PHE A 113 5.22 -25.48 1.00
C PHE A 113 6.19 -24.60 0.19
N LYS A 114 6.84 -25.14 -0.86
CA LYS A 114 7.68 -24.33 -1.75
C LYS A 114 6.91 -23.22 -2.46
N ARG A 115 5.69 -23.50 -2.91
CA ARG A 115 4.85 -22.49 -3.55
C ARG A 115 4.45 -21.39 -2.57
N GLN A 116 4.13 -21.74 -1.33
CA GLN A 116 3.88 -20.78 -0.25
C GLN A 116 5.13 -19.92 0.02
N GLU A 117 6.33 -20.51 0.08
CA GLU A 117 7.59 -19.74 0.21
C GLU A 117 7.75 -18.72 -0.92
N TRP A 118 7.39 -19.08 -2.16
CA TRP A 118 7.47 -18.17 -3.30
C TRP A 118 6.37 -17.12 -3.29
N GLN A 119 5.19 -17.47 -2.79
CA GLN A 119 4.08 -16.54 -2.55
C GLN A 119 4.50 -15.43 -1.59
N GLN A 120 5.38 -15.70 -0.62
CA GLN A 120 5.93 -14.69 0.29
C GLN A 120 6.94 -13.73 -0.35
N LEU A 121 7.35 -13.94 -1.61
CA LEU A 121 8.33 -13.10 -2.29
C LEU A 121 7.64 -11.91 -2.97
N GLY A 122 7.94 -10.70 -2.53
CA GLY A 122 7.30 -9.48 -3.04
C GLY A 122 7.53 -9.27 -4.54
N ARG A 123 8.67 -9.73 -5.08
CA ARG A 123 8.94 -9.66 -6.52
C ARG A 123 7.99 -10.51 -7.38
N PHE A 124 7.35 -11.53 -6.80
CA PHE A 124 6.43 -12.42 -7.51
C PHE A 124 4.98 -12.08 -7.20
N ALA A 125 4.64 -11.97 -5.92
CA ALA A 125 3.27 -11.87 -5.46
C ALA A 125 2.73 -10.43 -5.39
N LEU A 126 3.57 -9.40 -5.26
CA LEU A 126 3.09 -8.03 -5.23
C LEU A 126 2.91 -7.53 -6.65
N ASN A 127 1.80 -6.86 -6.97
CA ASN A 127 1.58 -6.29 -8.31
C ASN A 127 2.55 -5.13 -8.63
N ARG A 128 2.66 -4.76 -9.91
CA ARG A 128 3.62 -3.75 -10.41
C ARG A 128 3.57 -2.44 -9.65
N TRP A 129 2.38 -1.95 -9.35
CA TRP A 129 2.15 -0.71 -8.64
C TRP A 129 2.63 -0.78 -7.19
N GLY A 130 2.27 -1.84 -6.47
CA GLY A 130 2.76 -2.08 -5.11
C GLY A 130 4.29 -2.24 -5.07
N ARG A 131 4.88 -2.87 -6.10
CA ARG A 131 6.34 -2.94 -6.25
C ARG A 131 6.97 -1.55 -6.44
N GLN A 132 6.34 -0.65 -7.22
CA GLN A 132 6.81 0.74 -7.33
C GLN A 132 6.74 1.45 -5.98
N ASN A 133 5.63 1.32 -5.25
CA ASN A 133 5.47 1.95 -3.93
C ASN A 133 6.55 1.46 -2.95
N ALA A 134 6.81 0.15 -2.90
CA ALA A 134 7.88 -0.42 -2.08
C ALA A 134 9.27 0.12 -2.47
N LEU A 135 9.58 0.17 -3.76
CA LEU A 135 10.87 0.67 -4.25
C LEU A 135 11.08 2.16 -3.92
N ALA A 136 10.03 2.98 -4.08
CA ALA A 136 10.06 4.40 -3.74
C ALA A 136 10.18 4.62 -2.22
N ALA A 137 9.51 3.80 -1.40
CA ALA A 137 9.63 3.84 0.06
C ALA A 137 11.05 3.49 0.55
N GLY A 138 11.61 2.39 0.04
CA GLY A 138 12.98 1.99 0.37
C GLY A 138 14.03 3.00 -0.09
N LEU A 139 13.79 3.64 -1.24
CA LEU A 139 14.61 4.74 -1.72
C LEU A 139 14.49 5.96 -0.79
N SER A 140 13.29 6.32 -0.36
CA SER A 140 13.05 7.45 0.56
C SER A 140 13.82 7.29 1.88
N LEU A 141 13.79 6.09 2.46
CA LEU A 141 14.62 5.75 3.63
C LEU A 141 16.11 5.89 3.33
N TYR A 142 16.58 5.31 2.23
CA TYR A 142 18.00 5.31 1.91
C TYR A 142 18.57 6.71 1.61
N LEU A 143 17.77 7.59 1.00
CA LEU A 143 18.14 8.97 0.74
C LEU A 143 18.11 9.84 2.01
N GLY A 144 17.45 9.39 3.08
CA GLY A 144 17.22 10.17 4.30
C GLY A 144 16.06 11.16 4.17
N ILE A 145 15.15 10.92 3.23
CA ILE A 145 13.91 11.69 3.03
C ILE A 145 12.93 11.41 4.17
N THR A 146 12.93 10.20 4.73
CA THR A 146 12.14 9.84 5.92
C THR A 146 12.99 9.05 6.90
N ASP A 147 12.69 9.18 8.20
CA ASP A 147 13.36 8.41 9.26
C ASP A 147 12.69 7.05 9.51
N LYS A 148 11.38 6.95 9.25
CA LYS A 148 10.57 5.75 9.45
C LYS A 148 9.52 5.59 8.34
N VAL A 149 9.16 4.35 8.04
CA VAL A 149 8.10 4.01 7.08
C VAL A 149 7.07 3.10 7.74
N ILE A 150 5.81 3.37 7.49
CA ILE A 150 4.67 2.50 7.84
C ILE A 150 4.12 1.94 6.54
N LEU A 151 4.26 0.64 6.36
CA LEU A 151 3.76 -0.09 5.20
C LEU A 151 2.35 -0.58 5.53
N SER A 152 1.33 -0.10 4.81
CA SER A 152 -0.06 -0.44 5.07
C SER A 152 -0.69 -1.15 3.88
N GLY A 153 -1.28 -2.32 4.13
CA GLY A 153 -1.99 -3.11 3.14
C GLY A 153 -2.11 -4.57 3.58
N GLY A 154 -3.34 -5.10 3.58
CA GLY A 154 -3.64 -6.43 4.09
C GLY A 154 -3.60 -7.56 3.06
N GLN A 155 -4.29 -8.64 3.39
CA GLN A 155 -4.33 -9.89 2.62
C GLN A 155 -5.45 -9.85 1.56
N THR A 156 -5.23 -9.08 0.50
CA THR A 156 -6.20 -8.98 -0.61
C THR A 156 -6.08 -10.20 -1.54
N ILE A 157 -7.17 -10.98 -1.61
CA ILE A 157 -7.25 -12.20 -2.43
C ILE A 157 -8.38 -12.04 -3.45
N GLN A 158 -8.11 -12.27 -4.74
CA GLN A 158 -9.12 -12.28 -5.79
C GLN A 158 -10.09 -13.46 -5.64
N ASP A 159 -11.35 -13.30 -6.02
CA ASP A 159 -12.35 -14.34 -5.77
C ASP A 159 -12.10 -15.63 -6.55
N TRP A 160 -11.60 -15.55 -7.78
CA TRP A 160 -11.23 -16.76 -8.54
C TRP A 160 -10.08 -17.51 -7.87
N VAL A 161 -9.16 -16.81 -7.19
CA VAL A 161 -8.05 -17.45 -6.46
C VAL A 161 -8.59 -18.29 -5.31
N LYS A 162 -9.59 -17.76 -4.59
CA LYS A 162 -10.28 -18.48 -3.50
C LYS A 162 -11.01 -19.73 -3.98
N SER A 163 -11.51 -19.73 -5.21
CA SER A 163 -12.24 -20.86 -5.78
C SER A 163 -11.36 -21.89 -6.47
N THR A 164 -10.13 -21.53 -6.89
CA THR A 164 -9.26 -22.43 -7.67
C THR A 164 -8.07 -22.98 -6.90
N LEU A 165 -7.50 -22.24 -5.95
CA LEU A 165 -6.28 -22.66 -5.26
C LEU A 165 -6.61 -23.55 -4.05
N PRO A 166 -5.71 -24.50 -3.72
CA PRO A 166 -5.91 -25.37 -2.56
C PRO A 166 -5.96 -24.55 -1.26
N PRO A 167 -6.81 -24.92 -0.27
CA PRO A 167 -6.95 -24.18 0.99
C PRO A 167 -5.62 -23.95 1.72
N GLU A 168 -4.72 -24.91 1.65
CA GLU A 168 -3.37 -24.83 2.22
C GLU A 168 -2.59 -23.65 1.64
N ARG A 169 -2.72 -23.34 0.34
CA ARG A 169 -2.07 -22.18 -0.28
C ARG A 169 -2.61 -20.86 0.25
N LEU A 170 -3.88 -20.83 0.64
CA LEU A 170 -4.58 -19.64 1.13
C LEU A 170 -4.32 -19.37 2.62
N GLU A 171 -4.04 -20.42 3.41
CA GLU A 171 -3.82 -20.32 4.86
C GLU A 171 -2.69 -19.36 5.23
N HIS A 172 -1.63 -19.31 4.41
CA HIS A 172 -0.46 -18.46 4.64
C HIS A 172 -0.37 -17.32 3.62
N TRP A 173 -1.51 -16.80 3.15
CA TRP A 173 -1.49 -15.72 2.18
C TRP A 173 -0.80 -14.46 2.74
N PRO A 174 0.21 -13.89 2.05
CA PRO A 174 0.90 -12.72 2.53
C PRO A 174 0.02 -11.47 2.40
N SER A 175 0.30 -10.48 3.23
CA SER A 175 -0.25 -9.15 3.06
C SER A 175 0.60 -8.30 2.11
N GLU A 176 -0.01 -7.30 1.48
CA GLU A 176 0.71 -6.34 0.65
C GLU A 176 1.86 -5.67 1.42
N ALA A 177 1.64 -5.30 2.69
CA ALA A 177 2.66 -4.69 3.54
C ALA A 177 3.89 -5.61 3.76
N LYS A 178 3.66 -6.91 4.00
CA LYS A 178 4.74 -7.91 4.13
C LYS A 178 5.54 -8.04 2.84
N LEU A 179 4.87 -8.04 1.70
CA LEU A 179 5.52 -8.11 0.39
C LEU A 179 6.29 -6.83 0.04
N MET A 180 5.77 -5.65 0.41
CA MET A 180 6.51 -4.39 0.27
C MET A 180 7.79 -4.40 1.12
N LYS A 181 7.72 -4.90 2.36
CA LYS A 181 8.89 -5.06 3.25
C LYS A 181 9.95 -5.95 2.61
N ASP A 182 9.55 -7.11 2.06
CA ASP A 182 10.47 -8.03 1.37
C ASP A 182 11.27 -7.32 0.27
N ILE A 183 10.59 -6.52 -0.57
CA ILE A 183 11.24 -5.75 -1.64
C ILE A 183 12.23 -4.72 -1.07
N ILE A 184 11.81 -3.96 -0.06
CA ILE A 184 12.64 -2.91 0.54
C ILE A 184 13.90 -3.52 1.15
N VAL A 185 13.74 -4.56 1.96
CA VAL A 185 14.85 -5.23 2.65
C VAL A 185 15.82 -5.83 1.65
N ARG A 186 15.33 -6.63 0.69
CA ARG A 186 16.21 -7.24 -0.33
C ARG A 186 16.94 -6.21 -1.17
N ARG A 187 16.31 -5.09 -1.48
CA ARG A 187 16.88 -4.09 -2.39
C ARG A 187 17.78 -3.10 -1.69
N PHE A 188 17.45 -2.67 -0.47
CA PHE A 188 18.09 -1.56 0.22
C PHE A 188 18.73 -1.94 1.56
N GLY A 189 18.43 -3.12 2.13
CA GLY A 189 18.87 -3.49 3.49
C GLY A 189 20.38 -3.42 3.70
N LYS A 190 21.18 -4.00 2.81
CA LYS A 190 22.64 -3.93 2.88
C LYS A 190 23.16 -2.49 2.80
N MET A 191 22.72 -1.73 1.80
CA MET A 191 23.17 -0.34 1.59
C MET A 191 22.77 0.55 2.78
N TYR A 192 21.58 0.35 3.33
CA TYR A 192 21.08 1.09 4.47
C TYR A 192 21.88 0.78 5.74
N LEU A 193 22.18 -0.50 6.00
CA LEU A 193 23.02 -0.92 7.12
C LEU A 193 24.42 -0.31 7.02
N GLU A 194 25.05 -0.37 5.84
CA GLU A 194 26.38 0.20 5.60
C GLU A 194 26.41 1.72 5.86
N LYS A 195 25.32 2.42 5.52
CA LYS A 195 25.23 3.88 5.68
C LYS A 195 24.86 4.34 7.09
N TYR A 196 23.86 3.70 7.69
CA TYR A 196 23.22 4.18 8.93
C TYR A 196 23.58 3.34 10.15
N GLY A 197 24.35 2.27 10.00
CA GLY A 197 24.81 1.42 11.11
C GLY A 197 23.70 0.61 11.79
N LYS A 198 22.49 0.56 11.22
CA LYS A 198 21.34 -0.19 11.75
C LYS A 198 20.56 -0.89 10.64
N PRO A 199 19.90 -2.04 10.92
CA PRO A 199 19.11 -2.76 9.92
C PRO A 199 17.92 -1.91 9.45
N ILE A 200 17.59 -1.95 8.16
CA ILE A 200 16.46 -1.17 7.59
C ILE A 200 15.13 -1.61 8.20
N GLU A 201 15.02 -2.88 8.60
CA GLU A 201 13.85 -3.47 9.24
C GLU A 201 13.48 -2.77 10.54
N SER A 202 14.45 -2.16 11.24
CA SER A 202 14.20 -1.43 12.51
C SER A 202 13.39 -0.14 12.33
N VAL A 203 13.24 0.33 11.09
CA VAL A 203 12.51 1.55 10.75
C VAL A 203 11.32 1.27 9.82
N LEU A 204 10.91 0.00 9.69
CA LEU A 204 9.77 -0.46 8.90
C LEU A 204 8.68 -1.04 9.81
N ASP A 205 7.57 -0.32 9.92
CA ASP A 205 6.36 -0.83 10.57
C ASP A 205 5.42 -1.46 9.55
N ILE A 206 4.71 -2.52 9.97
CA ILE A 206 3.78 -3.27 9.13
C ILE A 206 2.36 -3.11 9.68
N GLU A 207 1.45 -2.62 8.87
CA GLU A 207 0.01 -2.68 9.09
C GLU A 207 -0.59 -3.62 8.03
N ASP A 208 -1.01 -4.82 8.45
CA ASP A 208 -1.48 -5.87 7.56
C ASP A 208 -2.92 -6.32 7.80
N GLY A 209 -3.68 -5.59 8.63
CA GLY A 209 -5.09 -5.86 8.92
C GLY A 209 -6.08 -5.22 7.94
N SER A 210 -5.60 -4.33 7.08
CA SER A 210 -6.46 -3.53 6.21
C SER A 210 -6.97 -4.25 4.96
N THR A 211 -8.28 -4.21 4.74
CA THR A 211 -8.91 -4.81 3.54
C THR A 211 -9.21 -3.80 2.43
N ASN A 212 -8.98 -2.50 2.68
CA ASN A 212 -9.24 -1.40 1.75
C ASN A 212 -8.48 -0.15 2.19
N THR A 213 -8.43 0.89 1.34
CA THR A 213 -7.69 2.13 1.61
C THR A 213 -8.17 2.89 2.85
N LEU A 214 -9.47 2.86 3.18
CA LEU A 214 -9.98 3.52 4.39
C LEU A 214 -9.42 2.86 5.65
N LEU A 215 -9.37 1.51 5.68
CA LEU A 215 -8.70 0.79 6.77
C LEU A 215 -7.21 1.04 6.79
N ASN A 216 -6.56 1.14 5.63
CA ASN A 216 -5.11 1.43 5.58
C ASN A 216 -4.79 2.67 6.43
N PHE A 217 -5.59 3.74 6.29
CA PHE A 217 -5.44 4.94 7.13
C PHE A 217 -5.81 4.69 8.59
N ALA A 218 -7.02 4.18 8.85
CA ALA A 218 -7.51 4.02 10.21
C ALA A 218 -6.61 3.12 11.06
N ASN A 219 -6.23 1.96 10.54
CA ASN A 219 -5.35 1.01 11.22
C ASN A 219 -3.92 1.54 11.37
N SER A 220 -3.40 2.30 10.40
CA SER A 220 -2.09 2.93 10.53
C SER A 220 -2.07 3.93 11.68
N ILE A 221 -3.12 4.74 11.83
CA ILE A 221 -3.23 5.72 12.92
C ILE A 221 -3.45 5.03 14.26
N VAL A 222 -4.30 4.00 14.34
CA VAL A 222 -4.47 3.21 15.59
C VAL A 222 -3.15 2.57 16.02
N LYS A 223 -2.36 2.06 15.06
CA LYS A 223 -1.07 1.45 15.34
C LYS A 223 0.01 2.46 15.74
N GLU A 224 -0.05 3.66 15.19
CA GLU A 224 0.90 4.75 15.48
C GLU A 224 0.13 6.07 15.67
N PRO A 225 -0.46 6.31 16.86
CA PRO A 225 -1.27 7.50 17.13
C PRO A 225 -0.49 8.80 17.00
N SER A 226 0.85 8.78 17.10
CA SER A 226 1.65 9.98 16.85
C SER A 226 1.56 10.50 15.40
N LEU A 227 0.97 9.72 14.47
CA LEU A 227 0.66 10.16 13.11
C LEU A 227 -0.35 11.33 13.04
N ILE A 228 -1.02 11.67 14.13
CA ILE A 228 -1.93 12.84 14.17
C ILE A 228 -1.35 14.00 14.98
N SER A 229 -0.09 13.88 15.43
CA SER A 229 0.57 14.96 16.15
C SER A 229 0.78 16.16 15.21
N PRO A 230 0.33 17.37 15.57
CA PRO A 230 0.57 18.57 14.77
C PRO A 230 2.05 18.96 14.72
N LYS A 231 2.90 18.33 15.54
CA LYS A 231 4.36 18.53 15.55
C LYS A 231 5.11 17.56 14.62
N SER A 232 4.44 16.53 14.10
CA SER A 232 5.09 15.51 13.28
C SER A 232 4.93 15.82 11.79
N SER A 233 6.05 15.79 11.06
CA SER A 233 6.05 15.86 9.60
C SER A 233 5.80 14.46 9.04
N ILE A 234 4.66 14.28 8.37
CA ILE A 234 4.22 12.98 7.87
C ILE A 234 4.06 13.09 6.36
N GLY A 235 4.70 12.16 5.65
CA GLY A 235 4.53 12.00 4.22
C GLY A 235 3.53 10.90 3.88
N LEU A 236 2.90 11.03 2.71
CA LEU A 236 2.14 9.95 2.06
C LEU A 236 2.90 9.46 0.84
N LEU A 237 2.91 8.14 0.61
CA LEU A 237 3.45 7.52 -0.60
C LEU A 237 2.44 6.55 -1.20
N ALA A 238 2.08 6.83 -2.44
CA ALA A 238 1.14 6.03 -3.23
C ALA A 238 1.46 6.12 -4.73
N THR A 239 0.70 5.40 -5.54
CA THR A 239 0.69 5.60 -6.99
C THR A 239 0.07 6.94 -7.36
N ASP A 240 0.44 7.45 -8.54
CA ASP A 240 0.00 8.74 -9.04
C ASP A 240 -1.53 8.90 -9.08
N PHE A 241 -2.24 7.89 -9.60
CA PHE A 241 -3.71 7.92 -9.68
C PHE A 241 -4.39 7.80 -8.31
N HIS A 242 -3.74 7.16 -7.33
CA HIS A 242 -4.31 6.90 -6.00
C HIS A 242 -4.05 8.05 -5.02
N MET A 243 -3.03 8.87 -5.28
CA MET A 243 -2.57 9.92 -4.37
C MET A 243 -3.68 10.90 -3.98
N ASN A 244 -4.54 11.30 -4.92
CA ASN A 244 -5.63 12.25 -4.63
C ASN A 244 -6.57 11.73 -3.53
N ARG A 245 -6.93 10.44 -3.59
CA ARG A 245 -7.76 9.81 -2.56
C ARG A 245 -7.02 9.73 -1.23
N CYS A 246 -5.72 9.40 -1.23
CA CYS A 246 -4.90 9.40 -0.01
C CYS A 246 -4.86 10.78 0.66
N GLN A 247 -4.77 11.86 -0.12
CA GLN A 247 -4.77 13.23 0.42
C GLN A 247 -6.09 13.57 1.11
N ILE A 248 -7.22 13.29 0.46
CA ILE A 248 -8.55 13.52 1.03
C ILE A 248 -8.72 12.70 2.32
N LEU A 249 -8.21 11.47 2.35
CA LEU A 249 -8.24 10.65 3.56
C LEU A 249 -7.36 11.23 4.68
N ALA A 250 -6.15 11.71 4.38
CA ALA A 250 -5.33 12.36 5.39
C ALA A 250 -6.02 13.59 6.01
N GLU A 251 -6.71 14.39 5.19
CA GLU A 251 -7.51 15.52 5.65
C GLU A 251 -8.69 15.07 6.54
N LEU A 252 -9.44 14.05 6.10
CA LEU A 252 -10.58 13.51 6.85
C LEU A 252 -10.19 12.93 8.22
N PHE A 253 -9.02 12.31 8.30
CA PHE A 253 -8.49 11.72 9.52
C PHE A 253 -7.52 12.66 10.27
N THR A 254 -7.42 13.92 9.84
CA THR A 254 -6.64 15.02 10.46
C THR A 254 -5.15 14.72 10.68
N VAL A 255 -4.53 14.00 9.75
CA VAL A 255 -3.07 13.87 9.67
C VAL A 255 -2.52 15.21 9.16
N SER A 256 -1.97 16.04 10.07
CA SER A 256 -1.36 17.39 9.87
C SER A 256 -1.53 18.05 8.48
N ASN A 257 -2.28 19.16 8.43
CA ASN A 257 -2.68 19.93 7.24
C ASN A 257 -1.56 20.72 6.52
N GLU A 258 -0.28 20.32 6.60
CA GLU A 258 0.75 21.03 5.83
C GLU A 258 0.72 20.62 4.33
N PRO A 259 0.43 21.55 3.39
CA PRO A 259 -0.08 21.21 2.05
C PRO A 259 0.87 20.50 1.06
N ASN A 260 2.08 20.06 1.42
CA ASN A 260 3.15 19.80 0.43
C ASN A 260 3.87 18.43 0.49
N PHE A 261 3.29 17.42 1.14
CA PHE A 261 4.05 16.27 1.63
C PHE A 261 3.68 14.91 1.02
N ASN A 262 3.58 14.86 -0.32
CA ASN A 262 3.23 13.64 -1.07
C ASN A 262 4.38 13.16 -1.95
N ILE A 263 4.69 11.86 -1.85
CA ILE A 263 5.60 11.16 -2.75
C ILE A 263 4.79 10.31 -3.71
N LYS A 264 4.71 10.77 -4.95
CA LYS A 264 4.24 9.99 -6.09
C LYS A 264 5.30 8.98 -6.49
N ALA A 265 5.00 7.68 -6.35
CA ALA A 265 5.99 6.61 -6.54
C ALA A 265 6.60 6.62 -7.95
N GLN A 266 5.77 6.83 -8.98
CA GLN A 266 6.22 6.85 -10.38
C GLN A 266 7.20 8.00 -10.61
N ASN A 267 6.87 9.22 -10.18
CA ASN A 267 7.73 10.39 -10.31
C ASN A 267 9.10 10.20 -9.64
N MET A 268 9.12 9.65 -8.42
CA MET A 268 10.37 9.42 -7.68
C MET A 268 11.27 8.40 -8.40
N LEU A 269 10.66 7.37 -8.98
CA LEU A 269 11.41 6.33 -9.69
C LEU A 269 11.82 6.77 -11.09
N GLU A 270 11.02 7.58 -11.78
CA GLU A 270 11.39 8.17 -13.07
C GLU A 270 12.65 9.03 -12.95
N GLN A 271 12.74 9.92 -11.95
CA GLN A 271 13.94 10.72 -11.68
C GLN A 271 15.19 9.83 -11.58
N ARG A 272 15.07 8.73 -10.83
CA ARG A 272 16.17 7.78 -10.66
C ARG A 272 16.55 7.09 -11.97
N VAL A 273 15.59 6.79 -12.81
CA VAL A 273 15.81 6.15 -14.11
C VAL A 273 16.48 7.12 -15.08
N VAL A 274 16.09 8.41 -15.07
CA VAL A 274 16.74 9.51 -15.80
C VAL A 274 18.22 9.61 -15.42
N ILE A 275 18.52 9.69 -14.13
CA ILE A 275 19.92 9.77 -13.67
C ILE A 275 20.75 8.56 -14.11
N ARG A 276 20.13 7.37 -14.20
CA ARG A 276 20.80 6.12 -14.60
C ARG A 276 20.83 5.86 -16.11
N ASN A 277 20.19 6.71 -16.92
CA ASN A 277 19.99 6.53 -18.35
C ASN A 277 19.46 5.12 -18.73
N LYS A 278 18.35 4.72 -18.10
CA LYS A 278 17.73 3.39 -18.28
C LYS A 278 16.44 3.47 -19.09
N LEU A 279 16.58 3.63 -20.42
CA LEU A 279 15.49 3.90 -21.37
C LEU A 279 14.24 3.01 -21.19
N ASN A 280 14.39 1.68 -21.15
CA ASN A 280 13.21 0.78 -21.01
C ASN A 280 12.44 0.99 -19.70
N TYR A 281 13.12 1.36 -18.61
CA TYR A 281 12.44 1.66 -17.35
C TYR A 281 11.75 3.02 -17.40
N GLN A 282 12.26 3.95 -18.21
CA GLN A 282 11.70 5.29 -18.41
C GLN A 282 10.39 5.16 -19.18
N GLU A 283 10.42 4.42 -20.28
CA GLU A 283 9.26 4.02 -21.07
C GLU A 283 8.21 3.33 -20.19
N MET A 284 8.63 2.39 -19.35
CA MET A 284 7.72 1.76 -18.38
C MET A 284 7.07 2.77 -17.42
N GLN A 285 7.82 3.72 -16.83
CA GLN A 285 7.22 4.72 -15.94
C GLN A 285 6.25 5.65 -16.67
N LYS A 286 6.58 6.02 -17.91
CA LYS A 286 5.70 6.83 -18.76
C LYS A 286 4.41 6.09 -19.07
N TRP A 287 4.49 4.83 -19.50
CA TRP A 287 3.30 4.01 -19.73
C TRP A 287 2.44 3.83 -18.46
N LEU A 288 3.06 3.74 -17.28
CA LEU A 288 2.37 3.71 -15.99
C LEU A 288 1.77 5.08 -15.57
N THR A 289 1.89 6.12 -16.35
CA THR A 289 1.24 7.41 -16.07
C THR A 289 0.43 7.92 -17.26
N ASP A 290 0.49 7.21 -18.39
CA ASP A 290 -0.21 7.55 -19.62
C ASP A 290 -1.67 7.07 -19.56
N ILE A 291 -2.58 8.01 -19.29
CA ILE A 291 -4.01 7.72 -19.20
C ILE A 291 -4.61 7.37 -20.57
N GLU A 292 -4.05 7.87 -21.66
CA GLU A 292 -4.64 7.66 -22.99
C GLU A 292 -4.31 6.29 -23.55
N ASP A 293 -3.06 5.86 -23.38
CA ASP A 293 -2.53 4.63 -23.97
C ASP A 293 -2.54 3.44 -23.00
N ASN A 294 -2.69 3.65 -21.69
CA ASN A 294 -2.79 2.56 -20.72
C ASN A 294 -4.25 2.17 -20.44
N PRO A 295 -4.74 1.03 -20.98
CA PRO A 295 -6.12 0.61 -20.79
C PRO A 295 -6.46 0.28 -19.33
N ASP A 296 -5.49 -0.16 -18.51
CA ASP A 296 -5.72 -0.40 -17.08
C ASP A 296 -6.04 0.92 -16.35
N LEU A 297 -5.34 2.01 -16.69
CA LEU A 297 -5.63 3.33 -16.14
C LEU A 297 -6.97 3.87 -16.64
N LYS A 298 -7.18 3.84 -17.96
CA LYS A 298 -8.33 4.44 -18.64
C LYS A 298 -9.66 3.78 -18.27
N LEU A 299 -9.69 2.45 -18.24
CA LEU A 299 -10.94 1.69 -18.14
C LEU A 299 -11.26 1.24 -16.71
N ASP A 300 -10.26 1.14 -15.83
CA ASP A 300 -10.43 0.54 -14.50
C ASP A 300 -9.98 1.52 -13.39
N ARG A 301 -8.70 1.87 -13.33
CA ARG A 301 -8.14 2.60 -12.17
C ARG A 301 -8.70 4.01 -12.02
N ILE A 302 -8.70 4.82 -13.08
CA ILE A 302 -9.15 6.22 -13.00
C ILE A 302 -10.66 6.32 -12.72
N PRO A 303 -11.55 5.58 -13.42
CA PRO A 303 -12.97 5.54 -13.07
C PRO A 303 -13.22 5.08 -11.63
N GLY A 304 -12.53 4.03 -11.19
CA GLY A 304 -12.59 3.55 -9.80
C GLY A 304 -12.19 4.63 -8.81
N GLU A 305 -11.05 5.31 -9.01
CA GLU A 305 -10.59 6.39 -8.14
C GLU A 305 -11.54 7.59 -8.11
N LYS A 306 -12.16 7.96 -9.23
CA LYS A 306 -13.21 8.99 -9.26
C LYS A 306 -14.40 8.58 -8.39
N ARG A 307 -14.87 7.35 -8.54
CA ARG A 307 -15.98 6.80 -7.75
C ARG A 307 -15.66 6.78 -6.25
N TRP A 308 -14.50 6.25 -5.85
CA TRP A 308 -14.10 6.22 -4.44
C TRP A 308 -13.88 7.63 -3.88
N THR A 309 -13.28 8.53 -4.65
CA THR A 309 -13.10 9.94 -4.28
C THR A 309 -14.46 10.61 -4.07
N LYS A 310 -15.43 10.41 -4.97
CA LYS A 310 -16.80 10.90 -4.81
C LYS A 310 -17.40 10.45 -3.49
N GLY A 311 -17.22 9.19 -3.10
CA GLY A 311 -17.70 8.66 -1.83
C GLY A 311 -17.15 9.39 -0.59
N LEU A 312 -15.98 10.01 -0.68
CA LEU A 312 -15.36 10.75 0.43
C LEU A 312 -15.82 12.21 0.47
N VAL A 313 -15.98 12.85 -0.69
CA VAL A 313 -16.23 14.30 -0.77
C VAL A 313 -17.71 14.66 -0.86
N ASP A 314 -18.53 13.80 -1.45
CA ASP A 314 -19.95 14.07 -1.68
C ASP A 314 -20.75 13.82 -0.38
N PRO A 315 -21.51 14.81 0.13
CA PRO A 315 -22.29 14.67 1.35
C PRO A 315 -23.28 13.51 1.36
N GLU A 316 -23.88 13.15 0.21
CA GLU A 316 -24.84 12.04 0.11
C GLU A 316 -24.21 10.70 0.52
N PHE A 317 -22.90 10.54 0.26
CA PHE A 317 -22.17 9.30 0.51
C PHE A 317 -21.38 9.32 1.81
N THR A 318 -21.70 10.23 2.76
CA THR A 318 -20.98 10.33 4.04
C THR A 318 -20.90 8.98 4.78
N SER A 319 -21.94 8.14 4.70
CA SER A 319 -21.93 6.79 5.31
C SER A 319 -20.87 5.85 4.76
N TYR A 320 -20.28 6.14 3.60
CA TYR A 320 -19.19 5.37 3.02
C TYR A 320 -18.03 5.20 4.01
N PHE A 321 -17.68 6.27 4.73
CA PHE A 321 -16.49 6.31 5.57
C PHE A 321 -16.76 6.44 7.08
N MET A 322 -18.01 6.72 7.49
CA MET A 322 -18.38 6.93 8.89
C MET A 322 -18.00 5.76 9.81
N ASN A 323 -18.24 4.52 9.36
CA ASN A 323 -18.04 3.35 10.21
C ASN A 323 -16.56 3.11 10.57
N TYR A 324 -15.61 3.62 9.78
CA TYR A 324 -14.18 3.47 10.05
C TYR A 324 -13.72 4.29 11.27
N PHE A 325 -14.46 5.33 11.66
CA PHE A 325 -14.15 6.08 12.88
C PHE A 325 -14.47 5.30 14.16
N SER A 326 -15.19 4.17 14.07
CA SER A 326 -15.40 3.29 15.23
C SER A 326 -14.10 2.65 15.74
N GLN A 327 -13.02 2.70 14.96
CA GLN A 327 -11.70 2.19 15.35
C GLN A 327 -11.00 3.10 16.36
N PHE A 328 -11.43 4.36 16.49
CA PHE A 328 -10.80 5.36 17.36
C PHE A 328 -11.50 5.44 18.71
N ASN A 329 -11.29 4.42 19.52
CA ASN A 329 -11.94 4.23 20.81
C ASN A 329 -10.96 4.19 22.00
N THR A 330 -9.72 4.63 21.80
CA THR A 330 -8.71 4.77 22.86
C THR A 330 -8.49 6.26 23.19
N PRO A 331 -8.02 6.61 24.41
CA PRO A 331 -7.77 8.00 24.78
C PRO A 331 -6.92 8.79 23.76
N GLU A 332 -5.92 8.14 23.16
CA GLU A 332 -5.01 8.74 22.19
C GLU A 332 -5.68 9.00 20.83
N THR A 333 -6.72 8.24 20.49
CA THR A 333 -7.37 8.27 19.16
C THR A 333 -8.74 8.93 19.17
N ILE A 334 -9.41 9.02 20.33
CA ILE A 334 -10.70 9.71 20.50
C ILE A 334 -10.74 11.13 19.90
N PRO A 335 -9.68 11.96 19.97
CA PRO A 335 -9.70 13.26 19.30
C PRO A 335 -10.00 13.20 17.80
N ILE A 336 -9.62 12.12 17.11
CA ILE A 336 -9.94 11.89 15.69
C ILE A 336 -11.43 11.65 15.51
N LEU A 337 -12.01 10.79 16.36
CA LEU A 337 -13.45 10.55 16.36
C LEU A 337 -14.21 11.85 16.66
N GLN A 338 -13.73 12.67 17.61
CA GLN A 338 -14.32 13.98 17.89
C GLN A 338 -14.27 14.90 16.67
N ASN A 339 -13.13 14.97 15.97
CA ASN A 339 -12.98 15.75 14.74
C ASN A 339 -13.96 15.27 13.65
N ALA A 340 -14.14 13.96 13.52
CA ALA A 340 -15.11 13.37 12.59
C ALA A 340 -16.55 13.74 12.94
N ILE A 341 -16.93 13.64 14.23
CA ILE A 341 -18.25 14.08 14.70
C ILE A 341 -18.47 15.57 14.39
N ASN A 342 -17.45 16.42 14.55
CA ASN A 342 -17.52 17.83 14.20
C ASN A 342 -17.68 18.03 12.68
N LEU A 343 -16.95 17.28 11.85
CA LEU A 343 -17.11 17.30 10.39
C LEU A 343 -18.54 16.91 9.97
N PHE A 344 -19.15 15.96 10.68
CA PHE A 344 -20.52 15.52 10.41
C PHE A 344 -21.59 16.57 10.71
N LYS A 345 -21.23 17.66 11.42
CA LYS A 345 -22.11 18.83 11.62
C LYS A 345 -22.19 19.76 10.40
N ASP A 346 -21.41 19.52 9.34
CA ASP A 346 -21.47 20.30 8.10
C ASP A 346 -22.94 20.38 7.62
N PRO A 347 -23.49 21.60 7.36
CA PRO A 347 -24.87 21.77 6.92
C PRO A 347 -25.24 20.96 5.68
N LYS A 348 -24.28 20.62 4.81
CA LYS A 348 -24.49 19.79 3.62
C LYS A 348 -24.62 18.30 3.96
N ARG A 349 -24.05 17.85 5.09
CA ARG A 349 -23.97 16.43 5.51
C ARG A 349 -24.97 16.07 6.60
N ILE A 350 -25.32 17.03 7.45
CA ILE A 350 -25.96 16.77 8.75
C ILE A 350 -27.26 15.97 8.65
N GLU A 351 -28.11 16.21 7.64
CA GLU A 351 -29.35 15.46 7.45
C GLU A 351 -29.10 13.99 7.09
N PHE A 352 -28.13 13.71 6.23
CA PHE A 352 -27.72 12.34 5.90
C PHE A 352 -27.12 11.64 7.12
N VAL A 353 -26.31 12.35 7.90
CA VAL A 353 -25.71 11.82 9.14
C VAL A 353 -26.79 11.45 10.15
N ARG A 354 -27.77 12.34 10.40
CA ARG A 354 -28.91 12.07 11.29
C ARG A 354 -29.68 10.83 10.88
N GLN A 355 -29.96 10.67 9.58
CA GLN A 355 -30.64 9.49 9.04
C GLN A 355 -29.83 8.22 9.28
N ASN A 356 -28.53 8.24 8.99
CA ASN A 356 -27.62 7.11 9.24
C ASN A 356 -27.53 6.74 10.72
N PHE A 357 -27.38 7.71 11.63
CA PHE A 357 -27.38 7.48 13.08
C PHE A 357 -28.71 6.87 13.54
N LYS A 358 -29.84 7.43 13.10
CA LYS A 358 -31.17 6.93 13.46
C LYS A 358 -31.38 5.47 13.03
N SER A 359 -30.88 5.09 11.84
CA SER A 359 -30.98 3.73 11.30
C SER A 359 -30.35 2.65 12.20
N VAL A 360 -29.38 3.04 13.04
CA VAL A 360 -28.67 2.15 13.96
C VAL A 360 -29.01 2.42 15.44
N GLY A 361 -30.09 3.19 15.69
CA GLY A 361 -30.57 3.50 17.03
C GLY A 361 -29.72 4.53 17.79
N LEU A 362 -28.95 5.36 17.08
CA LEU A 362 -28.22 6.49 17.65
C LEU A 362 -28.94 7.82 17.39
N ASN A 363 -28.70 8.80 18.26
CA ASN A 363 -29.14 10.18 18.08
C ASN A 363 -27.93 11.09 17.83
N PHE A 364 -27.77 11.59 16.59
CA PHE A 364 -26.61 12.42 16.25
C PHE A 364 -26.59 13.74 17.04
N ASP A 365 -27.74 14.37 17.28
CA ASP A 365 -27.79 15.66 17.99
C ASP A 365 -27.38 15.52 19.46
N GLU A 366 -27.57 14.33 20.03
CA GLU A 366 -27.10 14.00 21.38
C GLU A 366 -25.59 13.80 21.39
N PHE A 367 -25.05 12.91 20.53
CA PHE A 367 -23.61 12.63 20.51
C PHE A 367 -22.76 13.76 19.91
N GLY A 368 -23.36 14.59 19.06
CA GLY A 368 -22.70 15.72 18.40
C GLY A 368 -22.20 16.77 19.37
N GLU A 369 -22.91 16.97 20.49
CA GLU A 369 -22.58 17.99 21.50
C GLU A 369 -21.72 17.45 22.65
N GLU A 370 -21.45 16.15 22.68
CA GLU A 370 -20.65 15.52 23.74
C GLU A 370 -19.14 15.75 23.54
N ASP A 371 -18.44 15.90 24.66
CA ASP A 371 -16.98 15.69 24.71
C ASP A 371 -16.74 14.19 24.82
N LEU A 372 -16.29 13.58 23.73
CA LEU A 372 -16.15 12.13 23.63
C LEU A 372 -15.06 11.58 24.54
N LEU A 373 -14.03 12.36 24.88
CA LEU A 373 -12.98 11.93 25.79
C LEU A 373 -13.56 11.85 27.21
N LYS A 374 -14.26 12.90 27.64
CA LYS A 374 -14.97 12.91 28.92
C LYS A 374 -16.06 11.81 28.98
N LEU A 375 -16.82 11.64 27.91
CA LEU A 375 -17.85 10.61 27.79
C LEU A 375 -17.27 9.21 27.94
N SER A 376 -16.10 8.94 27.34
CA SER A 376 -15.43 7.64 27.43
C SER A 376 -15.04 7.26 28.86
N THR A 377 -14.76 8.25 29.71
CA THR A 377 -14.38 8.03 31.12
C THR A 377 -15.56 8.07 32.09
N GLU A 378 -16.51 8.99 31.90
CA GLU A 378 -17.60 9.23 32.86
C GLU A 378 -18.84 8.39 32.57
N ASN A 379 -19.09 8.05 31.30
CA ASN A 379 -20.18 7.19 30.88
C ASN A 379 -19.73 6.21 29.78
N PRO A 380 -18.87 5.23 30.14
CA PRO A 380 -18.31 4.28 29.18
C PRO A 380 -19.38 3.44 28.46
N ALA A 381 -20.55 3.22 29.08
CA ALA A 381 -21.66 2.52 28.45
C ALA A 381 -22.24 3.31 27.27
N LYS A 382 -22.49 4.61 27.45
CA LYS A 382 -22.96 5.49 26.37
C LYS A 382 -21.91 5.69 25.28
N PHE A 383 -20.63 5.80 25.65
CA PHE A 383 -19.54 5.82 24.66
C PHE A 383 -19.47 4.51 23.86
N SER A 384 -19.58 3.36 24.53
CA SER A 384 -19.61 2.05 23.86
C SER A 384 -20.80 1.92 22.90
N GLN A 385 -21.96 2.48 23.25
CA GLN A 385 -23.12 2.53 22.35
C GLN A 385 -22.80 3.30 21.06
N LEU A 386 -22.12 4.45 21.14
CA LEU A 386 -21.68 5.20 19.96
C LEU A 386 -20.77 4.33 19.07
N ILE A 387 -19.75 3.71 19.65
CA ILE A 387 -18.79 2.88 18.90
C ILE A 387 -19.49 1.70 18.22
N GLU A 388 -20.35 0.98 18.94
CA GLU A 388 -21.10 -0.16 18.38
C GLU A 388 -22.14 0.26 17.34
N GLY A 389 -22.75 1.44 17.49
CA GLY A 389 -23.66 1.99 16.49
C GLY A 389 -22.92 2.39 15.20
N LEU A 390 -21.77 3.07 15.31
CA LEU A 390 -20.93 3.44 14.15
C LEU A 390 -20.51 2.20 13.33
N LYS A 391 -20.14 1.09 13.98
CA LYS A 391 -19.80 -0.18 13.31
C LYS A 391 -20.94 -0.72 12.45
N LYS A 392 -22.19 -0.44 12.83
CA LYS A 392 -23.41 -0.96 12.18
C LYS A 392 -23.93 -0.07 11.05
N ILE A 393 -23.39 1.14 10.87
CA ILE A 393 -23.85 2.05 9.82
C ILE A 393 -23.61 1.40 8.46
N PRO A 394 -24.64 1.21 7.62
CA PRO A 394 -24.49 0.65 6.29
C PRO A 394 -23.68 1.61 5.42
N ARG A 395 -22.69 1.08 4.71
CA ARG A 395 -21.87 1.86 3.78
C ARG A 395 -22.64 2.09 2.49
N THR A 396 -22.86 3.35 2.13
CA THR A 396 -23.42 3.72 0.82
C THR A 396 -22.30 4.15 -0.09
N MET A 397 -22.13 3.47 -1.21
CA MET A 397 -21.15 3.80 -2.24
C MET A 397 -21.81 4.53 -3.41
N PRO A 398 -21.12 5.48 -4.05
CA PRO A 398 -21.55 5.99 -5.35
C PRO A 398 -21.74 4.83 -6.33
N PRO A 399 -22.70 4.91 -7.26
CA PRO A 399 -22.87 3.91 -8.31
C PRO A 399 -21.63 3.88 -9.22
N GLU A 400 -21.46 2.77 -9.95
CA GLU A 400 -20.45 2.70 -11.01
C GLU A 400 -20.87 3.59 -12.17
N GLU A 401 -19.96 4.46 -12.62
CA GLU A 401 -20.15 5.22 -13.85
C GLU A 401 -20.05 4.23 -15.02
N LYS A 402 -21.12 4.15 -15.82
CA LYS A 402 -21.22 3.24 -16.98
C LYS A 402 -20.52 3.79 -18.21
#